data_AF-A0A658NLT5-F1
#
_entry.id   AF-A0A658NLT5-F1
#
_cell.length_a   1.000
_cell.length_b   1.000
_cell.length_c   1.000
_cell.angle_alpha   90.00
_cell.angle_beta   90.00
_cell.angle_gamma   90.00
#
_symmetry.space_group_name_H-M   'P 1'
#
loop_
_entity.id
_entity.type
_entity.pdbx_description
1 polymer ?
#
loop_
_entity_poly.entity_id
_entity_poly.type
_entity_poly.pdbx_seq_one_letter_code
_entity_poly.pdbx_strand_id
1 'polypeptide(L)'
;KIAAVDTKTGKLAALIDTAKIPHPSRGANFIHPKYGPVWATGHLGADVVTLISTPSDKPEHAKYKQYNWKVVEEIKHVPGNLFVKTHPKSKHFWADAPQNPDKDLAESVAVWDMA
;
A
#
# COMPACT_ATOMS: atom_id res chain seq x y z
N LYS A 1 -10.50 7.19 1.21
CA LYS A 1 -9.90 7.29 2.57
C LYS A 1 -9.62 5.90 3.10
N ILE A 2 -8.57 5.75 3.90
CA ILE A 2 -8.24 4.56 4.69
C ILE A 2 -8.31 4.95 6.17
N ALA A 3 -9.00 4.16 6.98
CA ALA A 3 -9.02 4.34 8.43
C ALA A 3 -7.97 3.45 9.09
N ALA A 4 -7.11 4.03 9.92
CA ALA A 4 -6.19 3.31 10.77
C ALA A 4 -6.76 3.23 12.19
N VAL A 5 -6.89 2.02 12.72
CA VAL A 5 -7.39 1.76 14.08
C VAL A 5 -6.26 1.14 14.89
N ASP A 6 -5.96 1.72 16.04
CA ASP A 6 -5.08 1.09 17.02
C ASP A 6 -5.88 0.05 17.80
N THR A 7 -5.57 -1.21 17.55
CA THR A 7 -6.27 -2.34 18.17
C THR A 7 -5.87 -2.57 19.62
N LYS A 8 -4.73 -2.04 20.09
CA LYS A 8 -4.34 -2.11 21.51
C LYS A 8 -5.20 -1.18 22.35
N THR A 9 -5.46 0.04 21.85
CA THR A 9 -6.28 1.03 22.56
C THR A 9 -7.74 1.04 22.14
N GLY A 10 -8.09 0.39 21.03
CA GLY A 10 -9.43 0.35 20.46
C GLY A 10 -9.87 1.69 19.85
N LYS A 11 -8.93 2.56 19.48
CA LYS A 11 -9.22 3.93 19.03
C LYS A 11 -8.85 4.16 17.57
N LEU A 12 -9.58 5.07 16.93
CA LEU A 12 -9.20 5.60 15.63
C LEU A 12 -7.86 6.35 15.76
N ALA A 13 -6.84 5.87 15.05
CA ALA A 13 -5.51 6.48 15.03
C ALA A 13 -5.41 7.57 13.96
N ALA A 14 -6.00 7.33 12.78
CA ALA A 14 -6.00 8.29 11.67
C ALA A 14 -7.07 7.99 10.62
N LEU A 15 -7.45 9.03 9.87
CA LEU A 15 -8.15 8.94 8.60
C LEU A 15 -7.23 9.46 7.50
N ILE A 16 -6.71 8.57 6.67
CA ILE A 16 -5.75 8.90 5.61
C ILE A 16 -6.49 9.12 4.29
N ASP A 17 -6.33 10.30 3.71
CA ASP A 17 -6.78 10.59 2.35
C ASP A 17 -5.92 9.83 1.33
N THR A 18 -6.58 9.31 0.30
CA THR A 18 -6.02 8.39 -0.70
C THR A 18 -6.69 8.65 -2.03
N ALA A 19 -6.10 8.18 -3.13
CA ALA A 19 -6.71 8.26 -4.45
C ALA A 19 -8.07 7.51 -4.52
N LYS A 20 -8.79 7.71 -5.63
CA LYS A 20 -10.18 7.27 -5.81
C LYS A 20 -10.34 5.75 -5.63
N ILE A 21 -11.36 5.35 -4.84
CA ILE A 21 -11.80 3.96 -4.58
C ILE A 21 -10.60 3.03 -4.26
N PRO A 22 -9.94 3.20 -3.09
CA PRO A 22 -8.90 2.28 -2.67
C PRO A 22 -9.51 0.88 -2.42
N HIS A 23 -8.86 -0.15 -2.94
CA HIS A 23 -9.30 -1.54 -2.81
C HIS A 23 -8.11 -2.45 -2.42
N PRO A 24 -7.74 -2.50 -1.13
CA PRO A 24 -6.55 -3.23 -0.71
C PRO A 24 -6.72 -4.74 -0.57
N SER A 25 -7.96 -5.21 -0.35
CA SER A 25 -8.20 -6.43 0.43
C SER A 25 -7.50 -6.34 1.80
N ARG A 26 -6.50 -7.18 2.09
CA ARG A 26 -5.63 -7.10 3.29
C ARG A 26 -4.44 -6.16 3.10
N GLY A 27 -4.18 -5.72 1.86
CA GLY A 27 -3.02 -4.95 1.46
C GLY A 27 -1.71 -5.74 1.57
N ALA A 28 -0.59 -5.01 1.44
CA ALA A 28 0.75 -5.57 1.48
C ALA A 28 1.67 -4.75 2.40
N ASN A 29 2.35 -5.40 3.34
CA ASN A 29 3.29 -4.75 4.25
C ASN A 29 4.73 -5.07 3.85
N PHE A 30 5.60 -4.06 3.83
CA PHE A 30 7.04 -4.21 3.60
C PHE A 30 7.82 -3.02 4.18
N ILE A 31 9.15 -3.07 4.11
CA ILE A 31 10.03 -1.98 4.57
C ILE A 31 10.49 -1.19 3.36
N HIS A 32 10.10 0.08 3.29
CA HIS A 32 10.56 1.04 2.29
C HIS A 32 11.93 1.63 2.71
N PRO A 33 12.92 1.72 1.80
CA PRO A 33 14.26 2.19 2.15
C PRO A 33 14.28 3.63 2.71
N LYS A 34 13.36 4.48 2.25
CA LYS A 34 13.26 5.89 2.67
C LYS A 34 12.26 6.15 3.80
N TYR A 35 11.17 5.36 3.85
CA TYR A 35 10.02 5.65 4.71
C TYR A 35 9.80 4.62 5.82
N GLY A 36 10.62 3.56 5.87
CA GLY A 36 10.49 2.50 6.85
C GLY A 36 9.26 1.63 6.58
N PRO A 37 8.59 1.12 7.63
CA PRO A 37 7.40 0.29 7.48
C PRO A 37 6.29 1.00 6.70
N VAL A 38 5.81 0.35 5.65
CA VAL A 38 4.69 0.82 4.84
C VAL A 38 3.67 -0.30 4.62
N TRP A 39 2.43 0.12 4.41
CA TRP A 39 1.33 -0.72 3.94
C TRP A 39 0.82 -0.17 2.60
N ALA A 40 0.56 -1.05 1.65
CA ALA A 40 0.13 -0.70 0.30
C ALA A 40 -1.33 -1.06 0.03
N THR A 41 -1.99 -0.21 -0.77
CA THR A 41 -3.30 -0.46 -1.39
C THR A 41 -3.26 -0.08 -2.86
N GLY A 42 -3.86 -0.89 -3.73
CA GLY A 42 -4.21 -0.42 -5.07
C GLY A 42 -5.60 0.18 -5.12
N HIS A 43 -6.04 0.54 -6.32
CA HIS A 43 -7.22 1.35 -6.56
C HIS A 43 -8.04 0.82 -7.74
N LEU A 44 -9.36 0.75 -7.55
CA LEU A 44 -10.28 0.48 -8.64
C LEU A 44 -10.42 1.71 -9.57
N GLY A 45 -10.39 2.92 -8.99
CA GLY A 45 -10.74 4.15 -9.69
C GLY A 45 -9.58 5.11 -9.98
N ALA A 46 -8.34 4.69 -9.75
CA ALA A 46 -7.15 5.51 -9.97
C ALA A 46 -5.98 4.64 -10.49
N ASP A 47 -5.05 5.26 -11.19
CA ASP A 47 -3.90 4.66 -11.85
C ASP A 47 -2.64 4.61 -10.96
N VAL A 48 -2.84 4.41 -9.65
CA VAL A 48 -1.76 4.37 -8.67
C VAL A 48 -1.94 3.23 -7.68
N VAL A 49 -0.82 2.79 -7.11
CA VAL A 49 -0.77 2.08 -5.83
C VAL A 49 -0.29 3.06 -4.76
N THR A 50 -1.05 3.18 -3.68
CA THR A 50 -0.74 4.11 -2.59
C THR A 50 0.02 3.39 -1.47
N LEU A 51 1.16 3.96 -1.05
CA LEU A 51 1.91 3.53 0.13
C LEU A 51 1.62 4.44 1.32
N ILE A 52 1.19 3.85 2.43
CA ILE A 52 0.94 4.53 3.71
C ILE A 52 1.98 4.07 4.72
N SER A 53 2.69 5.01 5.35
CA SER A 53 3.61 4.66 6.43
C SER A 53 2.86 4.21 7.68
N THR A 54 3.32 3.11 8.28
CA THR A 54 2.72 2.53 9.48
C THR A 54 3.67 2.67 10.67
N PRO A 55 3.15 2.97 11.88
CA PRO A 55 3.99 3.05 13.05
C PRO A 55 4.59 1.68 13.41
N SER A 56 5.77 1.71 14.00
CA SER A 56 6.44 0.52 14.53
C SER A 56 7.11 0.84 15.85
N ASP A 57 6.98 -0.08 16.80
CA ASP A 57 7.59 0.03 18.13
C ASP A 57 9.09 -0.37 18.13
N LYS A 58 9.62 -0.85 17.00
CA LYS A 58 11.03 -1.23 16.88
C LYS A 58 11.93 0.02 16.95
N PRO A 59 13.00 0.01 17.78
CA PRO A 59 13.90 1.16 17.91
C PRO A 59 14.51 1.62 16.59
N GLU A 60 14.88 0.69 15.70
CA GLU A 60 15.44 0.97 14.38
C GLU A 60 14.49 1.76 13.45
N HIS A 61 13.18 1.76 13.74
CA HIS A 61 12.16 2.48 12.99
C HIS A 61 11.80 3.84 13.59
N ALA A 62 12.38 4.22 14.73
CA ALA A 62 12.04 5.48 15.41
C ALA A 62 12.27 6.71 14.53
N LYS A 63 13.25 6.65 13.61
CA LYS A 63 13.59 7.72 12.66
C LYS A 63 12.54 7.94 11.55
N TYR A 64 11.51 7.11 11.45
CA TYR A 64 10.44 7.22 10.44
C TYR A 64 9.13 7.78 11.01
N LYS A 65 9.07 8.07 12.32
CA LYS A 65 7.82 8.48 13.01
C LYS A 65 7.12 9.67 12.38
N GLN A 66 7.85 10.60 11.76
CA GLN A 66 7.28 11.76 11.06
C GLN A 66 6.36 11.40 9.89
N TYR A 67 6.45 10.18 9.36
CA TYR A 67 5.67 9.69 8.23
C TYR A 67 4.40 8.93 8.64
N ASN A 68 4.31 8.48 9.89
CA ASN A 68 3.21 7.62 10.34
C ASN A 68 1.84 8.18 9.95
N TRP A 69 1.00 7.30 9.38
CA TRP A 69 -0.36 7.60 8.94
C TRP A 69 -0.46 8.65 7.84
N LYS A 70 0.58 8.79 7.03
CA LYS A 70 0.57 9.62 5.82
C LYS A 70 0.76 8.74 4.60
N VAL A 71 0.16 9.15 3.49
CA VAL A 71 0.60 8.70 2.17
C VAL A 71 2.02 9.21 1.97
N VAL A 72 2.95 8.29 1.76
CA VAL A 72 4.38 8.61 1.60
C VAL A 72 4.84 8.48 0.14
N GLU A 73 4.11 7.71 -0.65
CA GLU A 73 4.39 7.49 -2.06
C GLU A 73 3.14 7.01 -2.80
N GLU A 74 3.02 7.42 -4.06
CA GLU A 74 2.09 6.85 -5.03
C GLU A 74 2.91 6.28 -6.18
N ILE A 75 2.85 4.96 -6.34
CA ILE A 75 3.53 4.25 -7.43
C ILE A 75 2.58 4.22 -8.62
N LYS A 76 3.06 4.61 -9.80
CA LYS A 76 2.28 4.53 -11.03
C LYS A 76 1.87 3.09 -11.32
N HIS A 77 0.59 2.88 -11.61
CA HIS A 77 -0.02 1.62 -12.00
C HIS A 77 -1.14 1.89 -13.03
N VAL A 78 -2.20 1.09 -13.03
CA VAL A 78 -3.40 1.24 -13.86
C VAL A 78 -4.66 1.09 -12.99
N PRO A 79 -5.81 1.66 -13.39
CA PRO A 79 -7.07 1.46 -12.66
C PRO A 79 -7.56 0.01 -12.80
N GLY A 80 -8.50 -0.37 -11.94
CA GLY A 80 -9.07 -1.72 -11.91
C GLY A 80 -8.28 -2.74 -11.09
N ASN A 81 -7.34 -2.29 -10.25
CA ASN A 81 -6.65 -3.15 -9.30
C ASN A 81 -7.60 -3.64 -8.19
N LEU A 82 -7.53 -4.94 -7.88
CA LEU A 82 -8.26 -5.55 -6.75
C LEU A 82 -7.34 -5.99 -5.63
N PHE A 83 -6.14 -6.48 -5.97
CA PHE A 83 -5.22 -7.03 -4.98
C PHE A 83 -3.79 -6.53 -5.20
N VAL A 84 -3.13 -6.29 -4.07
CA VAL A 84 -1.69 -6.08 -4.00
C VAL A 84 -1.07 -7.11 -3.05
N LYS A 85 0.16 -7.56 -3.33
CA LYS A 85 0.79 -8.63 -2.54
C LYS A 85 2.30 -8.52 -2.44
N THR A 86 2.81 -8.88 -1.27
CA THR A 86 4.22 -9.24 -1.06
C THR A 86 4.33 -10.25 0.10
N HIS A 87 5.56 -10.60 0.49
CA HIS A 87 5.88 -11.49 1.60
C HIS A 87 7.24 -11.09 2.22
N PRO A 88 7.47 -11.24 3.54
CA PRO A 88 8.74 -10.87 4.19
C PRO A 88 10.01 -11.56 3.64
N LYS A 89 9.86 -12.68 2.92
CA LYS A 89 10.96 -13.40 2.23
C LYS A 89 11.03 -13.12 0.73
N SER A 90 10.08 -12.34 0.19
CA SER A 90 10.03 -11.96 -1.22
C SER A 90 10.78 -10.66 -1.44
N LYS A 91 11.45 -10.54 -2.58
CA LYS A 91 12.01 -9.27 -3.07
C LYS A 91 11.05 -8.54 -4.02
N HIS A 92 9.88 -9.12 -4.28
CA HIS A 92 8.92 -8.59 -5.24
C HIS A 92 7.65 -8.07 -4.58
N PHE A 93 7.12 -6.98 -5.13
CA PHE A 93 5.79 -6.45 -4.87
C PHE A 93 4.93 -6.63 -6.12
N TRP A 94 3.70 -7.11 -5.94
CA TRP A 94 2.81 -7.52 -7.02
C TRP A 94 1.50 -6.73 -6.96
N ALA A 95 0.95 -6.34 -8.11
CA ALA A 95 -0.38 -5.77 -8.24
C ALA A 95 -1.07 -6.31 -9.50
N ASP A 96 -2.34 -6.66 -9.38
CA ASP A 96 -3.18 -7.06 -10.52
C ASP A 96 -3.97 -5.88 -11.11
N ALA A 97 -4.74 -6.12 -12.17
CA ALA A 97 -5.71 -5.15 -12.68
C ALA A 97 -6.94 -5.83 -13.35
N PRO A 98 -7.58 -6.84 -12.74
CA PRO A 98 -8.59 -7.66 -13.43
C PRO A 98 -9.88 -6.91 -13.79
N GLN A 99 -10.11 -5.71 -13.22
CA GLN A 99 -11.24 -4.85 -13.57
C GLN A 99 -10.86 -3.76 -14.60
N ASN A 100 -9.66 -3.82 -15.17
CA ASN A 100 -9.28 -2.93 -16.26
C ASN A 100 -10.07 -3.30 -17.53
N PRO A 101 -10.60 -2.33 -18.29
CA PRO A 101 -11.31 -2.63 -19.55
C PRO A 101 -10.38 -3.09 -20.68
N ASP A 102 -9.08 -2.81 -20.57
CA ASP A 102 -8.09 -3.33 -21.50
C ASP A 102 -7.78 -4.80 -21.14
N LYS A 103 -7.96 -5.69 -22.12
CA LYS A 103 -7.82 -7.13 -21.94
C LYS A 103 -6.40 -7.53 -21.53
N ASP A 104 -5.38 -6.94 -22.14
CA ASP A 104 -4.00 -7.32 -21.89
C ASP A 104 -3.57 -6.88 -20.48
N LEU A 105 -4.09 -5.75 -20.01
CA LEU A 105 -3.92 -5.31 -18.61
C LEU A 105 -4.71 -6.21 -17.63
N ALA A 106 -5.94 -6.60 -17.97
CA ALA A 106 -6.76 -7.45 -17.11
C ALA A 106 -6.19 -8.87 -16.96
N GLU A 107 -5.50 -9.38 -17.98
CA GLU A 107 -4.90 -10.72 -18.02
C GLU A 107 -3.41 -10.71 -17.61
N SER A 108 -2.89 -9.60 -17.08
CA SER A 108 -1.50 -9.47 -16.63
C SER A 108 -1.38 -8.97 -15.19
N VAL A 109 -0.13 -9.00 -14.67
CA VAL A 109 0.21 -8.48 -13.34
C VAL A 109 1.46 -7.62 -13.42
N ALA A 110 1.48 -6.54 -12.64
CA ALA A 110 2.65 -5.70 -12.46
C ALA A 110 3.50 -6.24 -11.30
N VAL A 111 4.83 -6.20 -11.49
CA VAL A 111 5.82 -6.65 -10.50
C VAL A 111 6.91 -5.62 -10.36
N TRP A 112 7.14 -5.15 -9.13
CA TRP A 112 8.25 -4.27 -8.79
C TRP A 112 9.29 -5.03 -7.99
N ASP A 113 10.57 -4.77 -8.30
CA ASP A 113 11.68 -5.18 -7.46
C ASP A 113 11.79 -4.23 -6.25
N MET A 114 11.93 -4.81 -5.06
CA MET A 114 12.11 -4.12 -3.79
C MET A 114 13.53 -4.28 -3.23
N ALA A 115 14.43 -4.96 -3.95
CA ALA A 115 15.80 -5.22 -3.55
C ALA A 115 16.68 -3.96 -3.54
#